data_AF-A0A847LS86-F1
#
_entry.id   AF-A0A847LS86-F1
#
_cell.length_a   1.000
_cell.length_b   1.000
_cell.length_c   1.000
_cell.angle_alpha   90.00
_cell.angle_beta   90.00
_cell.angle_gamma   90.00
#
_symmetry.space_group_name_H-M   'P 1'
#
loop_
_entity.id
_entity.type
_entity.pdbx_description
1 polymer ?
#
loop_
_entity_poly.entity_id
_entity_poly.type
_entity_poly.pdbx_seq_one_letter_code
_entity_poly.pdbx_strand_id
1 'polypeptide(L)'
;MLDGYTHSPNSCIKYQAPTLQCIIIIFLLLSGIGSSVPIMMVASLTISTVFINTSNALLKKNLQLEQVIKVFGGTKKDIIKDLYLPSLIPATRSNITLGMGLGLKVVVLGEFIGSQDGLGYLLNVAKIYFQMDKVFFYLIILLLFMVIFELVVNLFFILFFQKYLLSE
;
A
#
# COMPACT_ATOMS: atom_id res chain seq x y z
N MET A 1 35.95 18.93 12.66
CA MET A 1 36.07 17.46 12.65
C MET A 1 34.66 16.92 12.54
N LEU A 2 34.24 16.66 11.30
CA LEU A 2 32.86 16.35 10.91
C LEU A 2 32.71 14.83 10.87
N ASP A 3 32.17 14.28 11.95
CA ASP A 3 31.88 12.85 12.01
C ASP A 3 30.68 12.50 11.12
N GLY A 4 30.91 11.56 10.20
CA GLY A 4 29.97 10.45 10.01
C GLY A 4 28.78 10.66 9.07
N TYR A 5 29.02 11.04 7.81
CA TYR A 5 28.09 10.81 6.69
C TYR A 5 27.97 9.30 6.38
N THR A 6 27.38 8.52 7.28
CA THR A 6 26.94 7.15 7.02
C THR A 6 25.46 7.01 7.37
N HIS A 7 24.61 7.72 6.63
CA HIS A 7 23.20 7.39 6.59
C HIS A 7 23.05 6.01 5.94
N SER A 8 22.96 4.99 6.78
CA SER A 8 22.45 3.69 6.35
C SER A 8 21.05 3.88 5.73
N PRO A 9 20.75 3.27 4.56
CA PRO A 9 19.48 3.44 3.86
C PRO A 9 18.25 2.96 4.67
N ASN A 10 18.49 2.31 5.81
CA ASN A 10 17.47 1.75 6.70
C ASN A 10 16.92 2.76 7.72
N SER A 11 17.55 3.94 7.85
CA SER A 11 17.12 4.97 8.80
C SER A 11 15.81 5.63 8.38
N CYS A 12 15.63 5.99 7.10
CA CYS A 12 14.40 6.60 6.60
C CYS A 12 13.16 5.70 6.74
N ILE A 13 13.32 4.38 6.61
CA ILE A 13 12.23 3.41 6.74
C ILE A 13 11.75 3.31 8.19
N LYS A 14 12.66 3.43 9.17
CA LYS A 14 12.33 3.35 10.60
C LYS A 14 11.47 4.52 11.08
N TYR A 15 11.68 5.72 10.54
CA TYR A 15 10.90 6.91 10.92
C TYR A 15 9.50 6.98 10.27
N GLN A 16 9.23 6.11 9.29
CA GLN A 16 7.99 6.14 8.50
C GLN A 16 6.81 5.41 9.17
N ALA A 17 7.09 4.33 9.90
CA ALA A 17 6.06 3.54 10.58
C ALA A 17 5.26 4.35 11.64
N PRO A 18 5.90 5.14 12.53
CA PRO A 18 5.16 5.90 13.53
C PRO A 18 4.46 7.14 12.95
N THR A 19 5.02 7.81 11.94
CA THR A 19 4.45 9.06 11.39
C THR A 19 3.11 8.82 10.68
N LEU A 20 2.95 7.69 9.99
CA LEU A 20 1.67 7.33 9.35
C LEU A 20 0.56 7.10 10.38
N GLN A 21 0.88 6.54 11.55
CA GLN A 21 -0.11 6.34 12.62
C GLN A 21 -0.55 7.64 13.28
N CYS A 22 0.32 8.64 13.38
CA CYS A 22 -0.04 9.96 13.91
C CYS A 22 -1.05 10.69 13.01
N ILE A 23 -0.95 10.52 11.70
CA ILE A 23 -1.84 11.17 10.71
C ILE A 23 -3.28 10.64 10.84
N ILE A 24 -3.45 9.34 11.12
CA ILE A 24 -4.75 8.71 11.37
C ILE A 24 -5.48 9.42 12.52
N ILE A 25 -4.77 9.69 13.62
CA ILE A 25 -5.34 10.35 14.81
C ILE A 25 -5.73 11.79 14.51
N ILE A 26 -4.91 12.52 13.74
CA ILE A 26 -5.20 13.90 13.33
C ILE A 26 -6.46 13.97 12.46
N PHE A 27 -6.62 13.05 11.50
CA PHE A 27 -7.81 13.01 10.63
C PHE A 27 -9.08 12.65 11.39
N LEU A 28 -8.97 11.78 12.39
CA LEU A 28 -10.08 11.44 13.29
C LEU A 28 -10.55 12.67 14.09
N LEU A 29 -9.61 13.48 14.56
CA LEU A 29 -9.91 14.71 15.30
C LEU A 29 -10.48 15.82 14.38
N LEU A 30 -10.01 15.94 13.14
CA LEU A 30 -10.45 16.98 12.22
C LEU A 30 -11.83 16.72 11.60
N SER A 31 -12.18 15.46 11.31
CA SER A 31 -13.37 15.13 10.51
C SER A 31 -14.62 14.84 11.35
N GLY A 32 -14.49 14.70 12.67
CA GLY A 32 -15.57 14.21 13.52
C GLY A 32 -15.90 12.73 13.27
N ILE A 33 -16.92 12.20 13.95
CA ILE A 33 -17.35 10.79 13.79
C ILE A 33 -18.31 10.70 12.59
N GLY A 34 -17.97 9.89 11.58
CA GLY A 34 -18.78 9.73 10.37
C GLY A 34 -18.14 8.87 9.28
N SER A 35 -18.88 8.65 8.19
CA SER A 35 -18.45 7.82 7.04
C SER A 35 -17.30 8.41 6.22
N SER A 36 -16.96 9.69 6.43
CA SER A 36 -15.84 10.38 5.77
C SER A 36 -14.48 9.98 6.33
N VAL A 37 -14.41 9.55 7.59
CA VAL A 37 -13.15 9.26 8.30
C VAL A 37 -12.35 8.12 7.64
N PRO A 38 -12.95 6.94 7.37
CA PRO A 38 -12.20 5.83 6.79
C PRO A 38 -11.65 6.17 5.39
N ILE A 39 -12.39 6.97 4.61
CA ILE A 39 -12.02 7.36 3.24
C ILE A 39 -10.76 8.22 3.26
N MET A 40 -10.71 9.23 4.13
CA MET A 40 -9.56 10.14 4.25
C MET A 40 -8.31 9.42 4.79
N MET A 41 -8.48 8.48 5.72
CA MET A 41 -7.39 7.65 6.23
C MET A 41 -6.76 6.81 5.12
N VAL A 42 -7.58 6.19 4.28
CA VAL A 42 -7.07 5.36 3.17
C VAL A 42 -6.40 6.22 2.11
N ALA A 43 -6.97 7.37 1.77
CA ALA A 43 -6.39 8.29 0.78
C ALA A 43 -5.00 8.77 1.18
N SER A 44 -4.82 9.21 2.42
CA SER A 44 -3.52 9.70 2.92
C SER A 44 -2.45 8.60 2.99
N LEU A 45 -2.84 7.39 3.39
CA LEU A 45 -1.93 6.26 3.49
C LEU A 45 -1.51 5.75 2.10
N THR A 46 -2.47 5.55 1.19
CA THR A 46 -2.21 5.04 -0.15
C THR A 46 -1.29 5.97 -0.94
N ILE A 47 -1.49 7.28 -0.87
CA ILE A 47 -0.65 8.25 -1.58
C ILE A 47 0.81 8.18 -1.10
N SER A 48 1.01 8.02 0.20
CA SER A 48 2.34 7.94 0.82
C SER A 48 3.03 6.62 0.46
N THR A 49 2.32 5.51 0.55
CA THR A 49 2.84 4.18 0.20
C THR A 49 3.23 4.07 -1.27
N VAL A 50 2.40 4.58 -2.19
CA VAL A 50 2.69 4.57 -3.62
C VAL A 50 3.94 5.39 -3.94
N PHE A 51 4.10 6.55 -3.30
CA PHE A 51 5.27 7.40 -3.50
C PHE A 51 6.58 6.70 -3.10
N ILE A 52 6.61 6.07 -1.92
CA ILE A 52 7.79 5.37 -1.38
C ILE A 52 8.15 4.14 -2.22
N ASN A 53 7.15 3.33 -2.57
CA ASN A 53 7.40 2.13 -3.35
C ASN A 53 7.87 2.48 -4.77
N THR A 54 7.35 3.56 -5.35
CA THR A 54 7.78 4.04 -6.66
C THR A 54 9.19 4.62 -6.62
N SER A 55 9.56 5.39 -5.59
CA SER A 55 10.92 5.89 -5.44
C SER A 55 11.93 4.74 -5.25
N ASN A 56 11.58 3.72 -4.46
CA ASN A 56 12.39 2.51 -4.31
C ASN A 56 12.53 1.73 -5.61
N ALA A 57 11.48 1.67 -6.45
CA ALA A 57 11.53 1.03 -7.76
C ALA A 57 12.45 1.78 -8.73
N LEU A 58 12.43 3.13 -8.70
CA LEU A 58 13.32 3.96 -9.53
C LEU A 58 14.79 3.88 -9.08
N LEU A 59 15.05 3.73 -7.77
CA LEU A 59 16.39 3.56 -7.23
C LEU A 59 17.01 2.19 -7.57
N LYS A 60 16.20 1.15 -7.79
CA LYS A 60 16.65 -0.19 -8.24
C LYS A 60 17.10 -0.27 -9.70
N LYS A 61 17.32 0.88 -10.36
CA LYS A 61 17.74 0.96 -11.76
C LYS A 61 19.08 0.23 -11.99
N ASN A 62 19.08 -0.72 -12.93
CA ASN A 62 20.30 -1.37 -13.40
C ASN A 62 21.08 -0.40 -14.31
N LEU A 63 22.10 0.27 -13.74
CA LEU A 63 23.01 1.17 -14.47
C LEU A 63 23.70 0.48 -15.65
N GLN A 64 23.90 -0.85 -15.57
CA GLN A 64 24.50 -1.66 -16.62
C GLN A 64 23.65 -1.69 -17.90
N LEU A 65 22.33 -1.85 -17.79
CA LEU A 65 21.43 -1.88 -18.96
C LEU A 65 21.36 -0.52 -19.65
N GLU A 66 21.45 0.57 -18.89
CA GLU A 66 21.50 1.92 -19.48
C GLU A 66 22.79 2.16 -20.28
N GLN A 67 23.93 1.67 -19.79
CA GLN A 67 25.21 1.79 -20.48
C GLN A 67 25.22 1.01 -21.80
N VAL A 68 24.62 -0.19 -21.84
CA VAL A 68 24.49 -0.98 -23.07
C VAL A 68 23.73 -0.20 -24.14
N ILE A 69 22.57 0.37 -23.82
CA ILE A 69 21.75 1.12 -24.80
C ILE A 69 22.49 2.36 -25.33
N LYS A 70 23.29 3.03 -24.48
CA LYS A 70 24.10 4.19 -24.90
C LYS A 70 25.22 3.80 -25.88
N VAL A 71 25.86 2.65 -25.69
CA VAL A 71 26.92 2.15 -26.59
C VAL A 71 26.35 1.76 -27.96
N PHE A 72 25.11 1.25 -28.00
CA PHE A 72 24.41 0.92 -29.25
C PHE A 72 23.82 2.14 -29.98
N GLY A 73 24.06 3.37 -29.53
CA GLY A 73 23.59 4.60 -30.19
C GLY A 73 22.12 4.93 -29.92
N GLY A 74 21.49 4.32 -28.92
CA GLY A 74 20.10 4.58 -28.56
C GLY A 74 19.87 5.99 -28.03
N THR A 75 18.75 6.61 -28.43
CA THR A 75 18.38 7.95 -27.96
C THR A 75 17.73 7.91 -26.58
N LYS A 76 17.59 9.06 -25.91
CA LYS A 76 16.93 9.16 -24.59
C LYS A 76 15.49 8.61 -24.60
N LYS A 77 14.81 8.64 -25.74
CA LYS A 77 13.44 8.10 -25.89
C LYS A 77 13.43 6.57 -25.86
N ASP A 78 14.42 5.94 -26.47
CA ASP A 78 14.55 4.48 -26.53
C ASP A 78 14.86 3.91 -25.15
N ILE A 79 15.71 4.60 -24.37
CA ILE A 79 15.96 4.23 -22.97
C ILE A 79 14.66 4.27 -22.15
N ILE A 80 13.81 5.29 -22.31
CA ILE A 80 12.56 5.41 -21.55
C ILE A 80 11.58 4.30 -21.95
N LYS A 81 11.46 4.00 -23.24
CA LYS A 81 10.48 3.03 -23.74
C LYS A 81 10.91 1.58 -23.51
N ASP A 82 12.18 1.25 -23.75
CA ASP A 82 12.63 -0.14 -23.79
C ASP A 82 13.30 -0.60 -22.49
N LEU A 83 13.74 0.32 -21.63
CA LEU A 83 14.30 -0.02 -20.31
C LEU A 83 13.34 0.32 -19.17
N TYR A 84 12.87 1.57 -19.11
CA TYR A 84 12.06 2.03 -17.99
C TYR A 84 10.63 1.48 -18.02
N LEU A 85 9.98 1.46 -19.18
CA LEU A 85 8.61 0.96 -19.31
C LEU A 85 8.46 -0.52 -18.86
N PRO A 86 9.29 -1.48 -19.32
CA PRO A 86 9.21 -2.86 -18.83
C PRO A 86 9.68 -3.01 -17.39
N SER A 87 10.64 -2.20 -16.93
CA SER A 87 11.08 -2.24 -15.53
C SER A 87 10.02 -1.75 -14.54
N LEU A 88 9.03 -0.97 -15.00
CA LEU A 88 7.92 -0.49 -14.16
C LEU A 88 6.81 -1.51 -13.98
N ILE A 89 6.69 -2.49 -14.88
CA ILE A 89 5.70 -3.59 -14.85
C ILE A 89 5.71 -4.36 -13.51
N PRO A 90 6.85 -4.82 -12.95
CA PRO A 90 6.87 -5.46 -11.64
C PRO A 90 6.59 -4.48 -10.48
N ALA A 91 6.98 -3.21 -10.65
CA ALA A 91 6.77 -2.18 -9.63
C ALA A 91 5.28 -1.81 -9.50
N THR A 92 4.56 -1.69 -10.61
CA THR A 92 3.12 -1.43 -10.61
C THR A 92 2.34 -2.59 -9.99
N ARG A 93 2.72 -3.85 -10.27
CA ARG A 93 2.15 -5.03 -9.62
C ARG A 93 2.30 -4.95 -8.10
N SER A 94 3.52 -4.69 -7.62
CA SER A 94 3.78 -4.57 -6.18
C SER A 94 2.97 -3.44 -5.56
N ASN A 95 2.86 -2.30 -6.24
CA ASN A 95 2.12 -1.15 -5.74
C ASN A 95 0.63 -1.45 -5.55
N ILE A 96 0.01 -2.16 -6.49
CA ILE A 96 -1.42 -2.43 -6.40
C ILE A 96 -1.72 -3.47 -5.32
N THR A 97 -0.95 -4.55 -5.23
CA THR A 97 -1.11 -5.55 -4.16
C THR A 97 -0.94 -4.91 -2.78
N LEU A 98 0.11 -4.11 -2.59
CA LEU A 98 0.35 -3.42 -1.33
C LEU A 98 -0.73 -2.37 -1.03
N GLY A 99 -1.13 -1.59 -2.03
CA GLY A 99 -2.15 -0.55 -1.88
C GLY A 99 -3.52 -1.12 -1.50
N MET A 100 -3.96 -2.18 -2.17
CA MET A 100 -5.23 -2.83 -1.87
C MET A 100 -5.21 -3.56 -0.51
N GLY A 101 -4.15 -4.32 -0.22
CA GLY A 101 -4.05 -5.05 1.04
C GLY A 101 -3.94 -4.15 2.27
N LEU A 102 -3.15 -3.06 2.18
CA LEU A 102 -3.05 -2.08 3.26
C LEU A 102 -4.29 -1.20 3.35
N GLY A 103 -4.83 -0.77 2.21
CA GLY A 103 -6.02 0.07 2.15
C GLY A 103 -7.20 -0.58 2.86
N LEU A 104 -7.49 -1.85 2.58
CA LEU A 104 -8.63 -2.54 3.18
C LEU A 104 -8.48 -2.72 4.70
N LYS A 105 -7.27 -2.99 5.20
CA LYS A 105 -6.97 -3.03 6.65
C LYS A 105 -7.22 -1.67 7.31
N VAL A 106 -6.81 -0.60 6.65
CA VAL A 106 -6.96 0.78 7.15
C VAL A 106 -8.42 1.24 7.11
N VAL A 107 -9.20 0.88 6.09
CA VAL A 107 -10.65 1.14 6.06
C VAL A 107 -11.30 0.56 7.31
N VAL A 108 -11.06 -0.73 7.60
CA VAL A 108 -11.69 -1.41 8.73
C VAL A 108 -11.27 -0.81 10.07
N LEU A 109 -9.99 -0.42 10.20
CA LEU A 109 -9.53 0.32 11.37
C LEU A 109 -10.23 1.69 11.49
N GLY A 110 -10.42 2.39 10.37
CA GLY A 110 -11.16 3.65 10.34
C GLY A 110 -12.62 3.48 10.73
N GLU A 111 -13.29 2.43 10.23
CA GLU A 111 -14.67 2.10 10.62
C GLU A 111 -14.78 1.74 12.10
N PHE A 112 -13.78 1.04 12.64
CA PHE A 112 -13.75 0.62 14.04
C PHE A 112 -13.59 1.80 15.02
N ILE A 113 -12.83 2.83 14.64
CA ILE A 113 -12.50 3.95 15.54
C ILE A 113 -13.42 5.16 15.30
N GLY A 114 -13.78 5.46 14.04
CA GLY A 114 -14.31 6.77 13.66
C GLY A 114 -15.61 6.77 12.84
N SER A 115 -16.19 5.62 12.50
CA SER A 115 -17.47 5.54 11.78
C SER A 115 -18.62 5.21 12.74
N GLN A 116 -19.85 5.54 12.33
CA GLN A 116 -21.09 5.11 13.00
C GLN A 116 -21.75 3.91 12.32
N ASP A 117 -21.19 3.46 11.21
CA ASP A 117 -21.70 2.37 10.39
C ASP A 117 -20.54 1.52 9.87
N GLY A 118 -20.85 0.26 9.56
CA GLY A 118 -19.92 -0.70 8.97
C GLY A 118 -19.63 -1.91 9.85
N LEU A 119 -18.90 -2.87 9.28
CA LEU A 119 -18.53 -4.10 9.98
C LEU A 119 -17.55 -3.82 11.13
N GLY A 120 -16.62 -2.88 10.92
CA GLY A 120 -15.71 -2.43 11.97
C GLY A 120 -16.46 -1.76 13.13
N TYR A 121 -17.49 -0.97 12.83
CA TYR A 121 -18.34 -0.33 13.85
C TYR A 121 -19.13 -1.36 14.66
N LEU A 122 -19.80 -2.32 14.00
CA LEU A 122 -20.57 -3.38 14.67
C LEU A 122 -19.71 -4.22 15.61
N LEU A 123 -18.47 -4.52 15.21
CA LEU A 123 -17.48 -5.17 16.06
C LEU A 123 -17.15 -4.31 17.30
N ASN A 124 -16.94 -3.00 17.10
CA ASN A 124 -16.65 -2.09 18.21
C ASN A 124 -17.84 -1.99 19.18
N VAL A 125 -19.06 -1.93 18.67
CA VAL A 125 -20.29 -1.92 19.48
C VAL A 125 -20.41 -3.20 20.30
N ALA A 126 -20.27 -4.38 19.69
CA ALA A 126 -20.31 -5.66 20.40
C ALA A 126 -19.23 -5.75 21.50
N LYS A 127 -18.05 -5.19 21.23
CA LYS A 127 -16.94 -5.08 22.18
C LYS A 127 -17.29 -4.18 23.36
N ILE A 128 -17.91 -3.01 23.12
CA ILE A 128 -18.31 -2.07 24.19
C ILE A 128 -19.34 -2.71 25.13
N TYR A 129 -20.28 -3.49 24.58
CA TYR A 129 -21.28 -4.23 25.36
C TYR A 129 -20.77 -5.57 25.92
N PHE A 130 -19.48 -5.90 25.77
CA PHE A 130 -18.86 -7.15 26.21
C PHE A 130 -19.61 -8.43 25.78
N GLN A 131 -20.29 -8.39 24.63
CA GLN A 131 -21.00 -9.53 24.07
C GLN A 131 -20.03 -10.40 23.26
N MET A 132 -19.23 -11.20 23.96
CA MET A 132 -18.11 -11.96 23.36
C MET A 132 -18.55 -12.88 22.23
N ASP A 133 -19.74 -13.50 22.33
CA ASP A 133 -20.31 -14.33 21.26
C ASP A 133 -20.42 -13.57 19.93
N LYS A 134 -20.88 -12.32 19.99
CA LYS A 134 -21.00 -11.45 18.81
C LYS A 134 -19.65 -10.92 18.35
N VAL A 135 -18.73 -10.63 19.28
CA VAL A 135 -17.37 -10.19 18.94
C VAL A 135 -16.67 -11.24 18.08
N PHE A 136 -16.70 -12.52 18.48
CA PHE A 136 -16.11 -13.59 17.70
C PHE A 136 -16.79 -13.78 16.35
N PHE A 137 -18.12 -13.69 16.29
CA PHE A 137 -18.86 -13.75 15.03
C PHE A 137 -18.42 -12.67 14.04
N TYR A 138 -18.38 -11.41 14.46
CA TYR A 138 -17.94 -10.31 13.59
C TYR A 138 -16.46 -10.40 13.22
N LEU A 139 -15.60 -10.87 14.13
CA LEU A 139 -14.17 -11.05 13.87
C LEU A 139 -13.93 -12.11 12.79
N ILE A 140 -14.62 -13.25 12.85
CA ILE A 140 -14.53 -14.31 11.84
C ILE A 140 -15.00 -13.81 10.48
N ILE A 141 -16.12 -13.07 10.43
CA ILE A 141 -16.63 -12.47 9.19
C ILE A 141 -15.61 -11.50 8.59
N LEU A 142 -15.01 -10.63 9.42
CA LEU A 142 -13.99 -9.68 8.98
C LEU A 142 -12.75 -10.37 8.43
N LEU A 143 -12.25 -11.41 9.12
CA LEU A 143 -11.11 -12.20 8.64
C LEU A 143 -11.42 -12.86 7.30
N LEU A 144 -12.58 -13.49 7.19
CA LEU A 144 -12.98 -14.19 5.96
C LEU A 144 -13.14 -13.20 4.81
N PHE A 145 -13.73 -12.03 5.05
CA PHE A 145 -13.84 -10.95 4.07
C PHE A 145 -12.46 -10.46 3.60
N MET A 146 -11.52 -10.24 4.52
CA MET A 146 -10.16 -9.80 4.19
C MET A 146 -9.44 -10.82 3.30
N VAL A 147 -9.49 -12.10 3.68
CA VAL A 147 -8.83 -13.19 2.95
C VAL A 147 -9.45 -13.36 1.56
N ILE A 148 -10.78 -13.35 1.45
CA ILE A 148 -11.46 -13.42 0.16
C ILE A 148 -11.05 -12.25 -0.73
N PHE A 149 -11.04 -11.02 -0.20
CA PHE A 149 -10.66 -9.86 -0.98
C PHE A 149 -9.21 -9.94 -1.47
N GLU A 150 -8.27 -10.32 -0.60
CA GLU A 150 -6.86 -10.48 -0.97
C GLU A 150 -6.68 -11.58 -2.03
N LEU A 151 -7.42 -12.70 -1.92
CA LEU A 151 -7.42 -13.76 -2.91
C LEU A 151 -7.98 -13.30 -4.26
N VAL A 152 -9.11 -12.58 -4.26
CA VAL A 152 -9.74 -12.06 -5.49
C VAL A 152 -8.80 -11.09 -6.20
N VAL A 153 -8.17 -10.18 -5.46
CA VAL A 153 -7.18 -9.24 -6.01
C VAL A 153 -6.01 -10.01 -6.60
N ASN A 154 -5.41 -10.94 -5.85
CA ASN A 154 -4.26 -11.70 -6.34
C ASN A 154 -4.62 -12.57 -7.56
N LEU A 155 -5.80 -13.18 -7.58
CA LEU A 155 -6.30 -13.96 -8.71
C LEU A 155 -6.49 -13.09 -9.95
N PHE A 156 -7.12 -11.93 -9.80
CA PHE A 156 -7.29 -10.96 -10.88
C PHE A 156 -5.95 -10.55 -11.48
N PHE A 157 -4.94 -10.32 -10.63
CA PHE A 157 -3.58 -10.03 -11.08
C PHE A 157 -2.94 -11.18 -11.85
N ILE A 158 -3.00 -12.40 -11.33
CA ILE A 158 -2.39 -13.56 -11.98
C ILE A 158 -3.01 -13.76 -13.37
N LEU A 159 -4.34 -13.72 -13.49
CA LEU A 159 -5.03 -13.88 -14.76
C LEU A 159 -4.65 -12.80 -15.78
N PHE A 160 -4.54 -11.55 -15.36
CA PHE A 160 -4.25 -10.44 -16.27
C PHE A 160 -2.76 -10.41 -16.69
N PHE A 161 -1.85 -10.63 -15.75
CA PHE A 161 -0.41 -10.48 -15.99
C PHE A 161 0.27 -11.72 -16.56
N GLN A 162 -0.25 -12.93 -16.29
CA GLN A 162 0.29 -14.17 -16.86
C GLN A 162 0.26 -14.16 -18.40
N LYS A 163 -0.67 -13.40 -19.00
CA LYS A 163 -0.74 -13.20 -20.45
C LYS A 163 0.38 -12.34 -21.03
N TYR A 164 1.09 -11.55 -20.21
CA TYR A 164 2.18 -10.66 -20.63
C TYR A 164 3.59 -11.23 -20.36
N LEU A 165 3.73 -12.21 -19.46
CA LEU A 165 5.03 -12.76 -19.02
C LEU A 165 5.47 -14.04 -19.76
N LEU A 166 4.58 -14.66 -20.56
CA LEU A 166 4.83 -15.90 -21.32
C LEU A 166 4.92 -15.66 -22.84
N SER A 167 5.11 -14.40 -23.27
CA SER A 167 5.32 -14.03 -24.67
C SER A 167 6.74 -13.48 -24.92
N GLU A 168 7.72 -14.05 -24.21
CA GLU A 168 9.13 -14.12 -24.62
C GLU A 168 9.59 -15.57 -24.58
#